data_AF-F3BC79-F1
#
_entry.id   AF-F3BC79-F1
#
_cell.length_a   1.000
_cell.length_b   1.000
_cell.length_c   1.000
_cell.angle_alpha   90.00
_cell.angle_beta   90.00
_cell.angle_gamma   90.00
#
_symmetry.space_group_name_H-M   'P 1'
#
loop_
_entity.id
_entity.type
_entity.pdbx_description
1 polymer ?
#
loop_
_entity_poly.entity_id
_entity_poly.type
_entity_poly.pdbx_seq_one_letter_code
_entity_poly.pdbx_strand_id
1 'polypeptide(L)'
;MSKAQDLKKVRDNNGLGIRTREFIIDNKEETIQSYYENILSAEEINKSVEEYRVNMDIVSKEFKERTKLQDKDIAFLTVATMLQCARIYLVNYFTKIEKAGSGNKKEAFLHEKQEKILGKFGFEENEHGRLYYAPLKQIVLGRGVPYDATAYFSENYKLFEGANHRFSTLGHDPLFGLIFGTTNILTNTITCNQKIVLKTNHVIYDENMKNPKISRYASTPKMFESVKDRIINEKEAVVAAVIKQLIHIGTDLYTPCGIQLPGASLILDKANVEKLTKYVSTGDVIKFGASAAIDCLINMIIRIVHSCKWLYEEDGDFSKELYEIRTRKIILYSNLFATSSNVIYTGLTGNMKDFDFAGFAITAYRLFSDTNFMDKIKYEFLNSQVSKVYEEKLGEDSLYY
;
A
#
# COMPACT_ATOMS: atom_id res chain seq x y z
N MET A 1 68.38 33.87 14.78
CA MET A 1 66.98 34.32 15.00
C MET A 1 66.84 35.82 14.73
N SER A 2 67.10 36.32 13.51
CA SER A 2 66.99 37.77 13.24
C SER A 2 66.43 38.14 11.84
N LYS A 3 65.64 37.26 11.21
CA LYS A 3 64.89 37.60 9.98
C LYS A 3 63.37 37.48 10.12
N ALA A 4 62.87 36.78 11.14
CA ALA A 4 61.43 36.66 11.43
C ALA A 4 60.89 37.82 12.29
N GLN A 5 61.75 38.55 13.01
CA GLN A 5 61.33 39.69 13.83
C GLN A 5 61.22 40.99 13.02
N ASP A 6 61.99 41.17 11.95
CA ASP A 6 61.91 42.37 11.09
C ASP A 6 60.70 42.34 10.15
N LEU A 7 60.26 41.16 9.70
CA LEU A 7 59.03 41.03 8.88
C LEU A 7 57.74 41.28 9.68
N LYS A 8 57.78 41.14 11.01
CA LYS A 8 56.63 41.43 11.88
C LYS A 8 56.47 42.94 12.10
N LYS A 9 57.57 43.69 12.21
CA LYS A 9 57.55 45.17 12.32
C LYS A 9 57.04 45.87 11.06
N VAL A 10 57.26 45.32 9.86
CA VAL A 10 56.73 45.90 8.62
C VAL A 10 55.23 45.65 8.46
N ARG A 11 54.71 44.53 9.00
CA ARG A 11 53.27 44.23 8.97
C ARG A 11 52.46 45.07 9.94
N ASP A 12 53.03 45.41 11.10
CA ASP A 12 52.32 46.15 12.14
C ASP A 12 52.39 47.69 11.96
N ASN A 13 53.34 48.21 11.15
CA ASN A 13 53.47 49.64 10.88
C ASN A 13 52.58 50.19 9.74
N ASN A 14 51.96 49.32 8.94
CA ASN A 14 51.00 49.72 7.92
C ASN A 14 49.58 49.35 8.36
N GLY A 15 49.05 50.02 9.39
CA GLY A 15 47.71 49.86 9.97
C GLY A 15 46.51 50.10 9.03
N LEU A 16 46.65 49.76 7.75
CA LEU A 16 45.74 49.95 6.62
C LEU A 16 45.38 48.62 5.92
N GLY A 17 45.66 47.46 6.52
CA GLY A 17 45.47 46.15 5.88
C GLY A 17 44.26 45.31 6.34
N ILE A 18 43.82 45.47 7.59
CA ILE A 18 42.74 44.64 8.18
C ILE A 18 41.49 45.50 8.42
N ARG A 19 41.65 46.69 9.01
CA ARG A 19 40.55 47.65 9.17
C ARG A 19 39.90 48.02 7.84
N THR A 20 40.66 48.11 6.75
CA THR A 20 40.12 48.48 5.44
C THR A 20 39.32 47.35 4.81
N ARG A 21 39.64 46.08 5.07
CA ARG A 21 38.86 44.95 4.52
C ARG A 21 37.57 44.71 5.30
N GLU A 22 37.63 44.76 6.64
CA GLU A 22 36.43 44.72 7.48
C GLU A 22 35.55 45.94 7.22
N PHE A 23 36.11 47.16 7.14
CA PHE A 23 35.34 48.38 6.81
C PHE A 23 34.77 48.39 5.39
N ILE A 24 35.42 47.75 4.41
CA ILE A 24 34.88 47.61 3.04
C ILE A 24 33.79 46.52 2.98
N ILE A 25 33.89 45.47 3.80
CA ILE A 25 32.87 44.41 3.90
C ILE A 25 31.64 44.94 4.65
N ASP A 26 31.84 45.60 5.80
CA ASP A 26 30.78 46.25 6.58
C ASP A 26 30.09 47.34 5.76
N ASN A 27 30.84 48.20 5.04
CA ASN A 27 30.21 49.17 4.13
C ASN A 27 29.46 48.49 2.98
N LYS A 28 29.93 47.34 2.47
CA LYS A 28 29.20 46.61 1.41
C LYS A 28 27.94 45.95 1.94
N GLU A 29 27.97 45.37 3.14
CA GLU A 29 26.79 44.81 3.79
C GLU A 29 25.80 45.92 4.17
N GLU A 30 26.26 47.05 4.74
CA GLU A 30 25.44 48.25 4.95
C GLU A 30 24.90 48.80 3.64
N THR A 31 25.67 48.83 2.55
CA THR A 31 25.19 49.35 1.25
C THR A 31 24.21 48.38 0.59
N ILE A 32 24.38 47.07 0.72
CA ILE A 32 23.44 46.06 0.19
C ILE A 32 22.15 46.08 1.02
N GLN A 33 22.26 46.12 2.34
CA GLN A 33 21.13 46.18 3.26
C GLN A 33 20.38 47.50 3.11
N SER A 34 21.09 48.63 3.01
CA SER A 34 20.55 49.94 2.62
C SER A 34 19.91 49.93 1.23
N TYR A 35 20.48 49.22 0.25
CA TYR A 35 19.90 49.12 -1.09
C TYR A 35 18.57 48.36 -1.08
N TYR A 36 18.44 47.26 -0.33
CA TYR A 36 17.18 46.55 -0.16
C TYR A 36 16.18 47.31 0.74
N GLU A 37 16.65 47.99 1.78
CA GLU A 37 15.84 48.88 2.63
C GLU A 37 15.36 50.15 1.88
N ASN A 38 16.02 50.54 0.79
CA ASN A 38 15.66 51.70 -0.03
C ASN A 38 14.75 51.37 -1.23
N ILE A 39 14.45 50.10 -1.50
CA ILE A 39 13.55 49.70 -2.61
C ILE A 39 12.10 49.53 -2.13
N LEU A 40 11.90 49.02 -0.92
CA LEU A 40 10.59 48.86 -0.30
C LEU A 40 10.68 49.37 1.15
N SER A 41 9.80 50.30 1.50
CA SER A 41 9.60 50.76 2.87
C SER A 41 9.16 49.61 3.78
N ALA A 42 9.40 49.74 5.09
CA ALA A 42 8.91 48.79 6.08
C ALA A 42 7.38 48.59 6.00
N GLU A 43 6.64 49.62 5.58
CA GLU A 43 5.20 49.55 5.34
C GLU A 43 4.87 48.66 4.15
N GLU A 44 5.61 48.78 3.04
CA GLU A 44 5.44 47.93 1.85
C GLU A 44 5.83 46.46 2.12
N ILE A 45 6.90 46.22 2.89
CA ILE A 45 7.28 44.87 3.34
C ILE A 45 6.16 44.25 4.18
N ASN A 46 5.65 44.98 5.18
CA ASN A 46 4.57 44.49 6.03
C ASN A 46 3.29 44.22 5.22
N LYS A 47 2.96 45.09 4.26
CA LYS A 47 1.81 44.90 3.38
C LYS A 47 1.95 43.62 2.54
N SER A 48 3.12 43.38 1.96
CA SER A 48 3.42 42.17 1.17
C SER A 48 3.32 40.89 2.02
N VAL A 49 3.87 40.91 3.24
CA VAL A 49 3.78 39.78 4.18
C VAL A 49 2.33 39.50 4.57
N GLU A 50 1.55 40.53 4.90
CA GLU A 50 0.13 40.35 5.26
C GLU A 50 -0.70 39.84 4.08
N GLU A 51 -0.45 40.33 2.87
CA GLU A 51 -1.08 39.83 1.66
C GLU A 51 -0.75 38.36 1.39
N TYR A 52 0.52 37.96 1.55
CA TYR A 52 0.93 36.56 1.46
C TYR A 52 0.21 35.67 2.48
N ARG A 53 0.09 36.14 3.73
CA ARG A 53 -0.61 35.42 4.79
C ARG A 53 -2.10 35.25 4.46
N VAL A 54 -2.76 36.30 3.98
CA VAL A 54 -4.17 36.24 3.58
C VAL A 54 -4.37 35.24 2.44
N ASN A 55 -3.54 35.28 1.40
CA ASN A 55 -3.61 34.33 0.29
C ASN A 55 -3.37 32.89 0.76
N MET A 56 -2.38 32.68 1.63
CA MET A 56 -2.10 31.38 2.23
C MET A 56 -3.30 30.84 3.04
N ASP A 57 -3.98 31.70 3.80
CA ASP A 57 -5.16 31.32 4.59
C ASP A 57 -6.36 30.96 3.69
N ILE A 58 -6.57 31.70 2.60
CA ILE A 58 -7.62 31.41 1.61
C ILE A 58 -7.39 30.04 0.97
N VAL A 59 -6.18 29.80 0.45
CA VAL A 59 -5.81 28.53 -0.19
C VAL A 59 -5.85 27.38 0.83
N SER A 60 -5.43 27.61 2.07
CA SER A 60 -5.53 26.63 3.17
C SER A 60 -6.98 26.25 3.48
N LYS A 61 -7.90 27.23 3.46
CA LYS A 61 -9.33 26.98 3.62
C LYS A 61 -9.89 26.16 2.45
N GLU A 62 -9.51 26.50 1.22
CA GLU A 62 -9.89 25.75 0.03
C GLU A 62 -9.43 24.29 0.10
N PHE A 63 -8.18 24.05 0.48
CA PHE A 63 -7.65 22.70 0.67
C PHE A 63 -8.48 21.90 1.69
N LYS A 64 -8.84 22.53 2.82
CA LYS A 64 -9.67 21.91 3.85
C LYS A 64 -11.04 21.51 3.31
N GLU A 65 -11.70 22.40 2.56
CA GLU A 65 -13.01 22.13 1.97
C GLU A 65 -12.95 21.01 0.93
N ARG A 66 -11.97 21.04 0.01
CA ARG A 66 -11.79 20.01 -1.03
C ARG A 66 -11.46 18.63 -0.47
N THR A 67 -10.74 18.57 0.65
CA THR A 67 -10.31 17.31 1.28
C THR A 67 -11.22 16.85 2.42
N LYS A 68 -12.28 17.60 2.74
CA LYS A 68 -13.28 17.22 3.76
C LYS A 68 -14.06 16.00 3.29
N LEU A 69 -14.36 15.09 4.22
CA LEU A 69 -15.26 13.97 3.95
C LEU A 69 -16.68 14.51 3.69
N GLN A 70 -17.23 14.15 2.54
CA GLN A 70 -18.58 14.51 2.12
C GLN A 70 -19.60 13.51 2.68
N ASP A 71 -20.90 13.82 2.61
CA ASP A 71 -21.94 12.95 3.18
C ASP A 71 -21.89 11.50 2.66
N LYS A 72 -21.62 11.34 1.35
CA LYS A 72 -21.43 10.02 0.72
C LYS A 72 -20.21 9.29 1.28
N ASP A 73 -19.14 10.01 1.59
CA ASP A 73 -17.94 9.45 2.21
C ASP A 73 -18.20 9.00 3.65
N ILE A 74 -19.02 9.74 4.40
CA ILE A 74 -19.40 9.39 5.77
C ILE A 74 -20.25 8.12 5.78
N ALA A 75 -21.21 8.01 4.85
CA ALA A 75 -21.97 6.77 4.66
C ALA A 75 -21.04 5.60 4.31
N PHE A 76 -20.09 5.82 3.39
CA PHE A 76 -19.12 4.80 3.00
C PHE A 76 -18.17 4.43 4.15
N LEU A 77 -17.70 5.42 4.94
CA LEU A 77 -16.90 5.22 6.15
C LEU A 77 -17.65 4.36 7.17
N THR A 78 -18.97 4.54 7.31
CA THR A 78 -19.79 3.71 8.20
C THR A 78 -19.73 2.24 7.77
N VAL A 79 -19.94 1.97 6.48
CA VAL A 79 -19.85 0.60 5.92
C VAL A 79 -18.43 0.04 6.07
N ALA A 80 -17.41 0.84 5.77
CA ALA A 80 -16.00 0.46 5.93
C ALA A 80 -15.68 0.11 7.39
N THR A 81 -16.18 0.90 8.34
CA THR A 81 -16.01 0.65 9.79
C THR A 81 -16.69 -0.65 10.19
N MET A 82 -17.91 -0.90 9.73
CA MET A 82 -18.60 -2.17 9.99
C MET A 82 -17.82 -3.37 9.44
N LEU A 83 -17.26 -3.25 8.23
CA LEU A 83 -16.44 -4.29 7.61
C LEU A 83 -15.16 -4.54 8.41
N GLN A 84 -14.50 -3.49 8.89
CA GLN A 84 -13.31 -3.60 9.74
C GLN A 84 -13.62 -4.21 11.10
N CYS A 85 -14.73 -3.85 11.74
CA CYS A 85 -15.19 -4.51 12.97
C CYS A 85 -15.52 -5.99 12.73
N ALA A 86 -16.19 -6.32 11.62
CA ALA A 86 -16.54 -7.69 11.26
C ALA A 86 -15.29 -8.56 11.04
N ARG A 87 -14.23 -8.02 10.43
CA ARG A 87 -12.93 -8.70 10.30
C ARG A 87 -12.42 -9.24 11.63
N ILE A 88 -12.46 -8.43 12.69
CA ILE A 88 -11.94 -8.83 14.01
C ILE A 88 -12.67 -10.06 14.53
N TYR A 89 -14.01 -10.10 14.38
CA TYR A 89 -14.81 -11.27 14.73
C TYR A 89 -14.49 -12.49 13.85
N LEU A 90 -14.39 -12.29 12.53
CA LEU A 90 -14.10 -13.37 11.58
C LEU A 90 -12.72 -13.98 11.85
N VAL A 91 -11.69 -13.16 12.08
CA VAL A 91 -10.35 -13.61 12.47
C VAL A 91 -10.44 -14.44 13.74
N ASN A 92 -11.10 -13.95 14.79
CA ASN A 92 -11.23 -14.68 16.06
C ASN A 92 -11.99 -16.02 15.90
N TYR A 93 -13.00 -16.08 15.03
CA TYR A 93 -13.74 -17.30 14.74
C TYR A 93 -12.89 -18.32 13.96
N PHE A 94 -12.25 -17.85 12.90
CA PHE A 94 -11.49 -18.67 11.98
C PHE A 94 -10.18 -19.15 12.60
N THR A 95 -9.44 -18.30 13.31
CA THR A 95 -8.13 -18.65 13.92
C THR A 95 -8.21 -19.54 15.17
N LYS A 96 -9.40 -19.95 15.61
CA LYS A 96 -9.53 -21.06 16.59
C LYS A 96 -8.97 -22.34 15.97
N ILE A 97 -7.77 -22.72 16.39
CA ILE A 97 -7.04 -23.88 15.87
C ILE A 97 -7.84 -25.16 16.14
N GLU A 98 -8.30 -25.81 15.08
CA GLU A 98 -8.70 -27.22 15.11
C GLU A 98 -7.49 -28.07 14.70
N LYS A 99 -7.32 -29.25 15.30
CA LYS A 99 -6.23 -30.17 14.92
C LYS A 99 -6.44 -30.64 13.47
N ALA A 100 -5.41 -30.53 12.63
CA ALA A 100 -5.46 -30.95 11.24
C ALA A 100 -5.72 -32.46 11.08
N GLY A 101 -6.55 -32.82 10.09
CA GLY A 101 -6.93 -34.19 9.73
C GLY A 101 -8.18 -34.22 8.86
N SER A 102 -8.55 -35.39 8.32
CA SER A 102 -9.72 -35.61 7.43
C SER A 102 -11.10 -35.26 8.04
N GLY A 103 -11.13 -34.76 9.28
CA GLY A 103 -12.32 -34.27 9.99
C GLY A 103 -12.35 -32.76 10.21
N ASN A 104 -11.53 -31.96 9.52
CA ASN A 104 -11.54 -30.49 9.63
C ASN A 104 -12.86 -29.91 9.09
N LYS A 105 -13.82 -29.65 9.98
CA LYS A 105 -15.16 -29.16 9.62
C LYS A 105 -15.10 -27.77 8.98
N LYS A 106 -14.07 -26.98 9.28
CA LYS A 106 -13.90 -25.61 8.76
C LYS A 106 -13.46 -25.58 7.30
N GLU A 107 -12.55 -26.47 6.90
CA GLU A 107 -12.12 -26.60 5.50
C GLU A 107 -13.27 -27.06 4.61
N ALA A 108 -14.03 -28.07 5.05
CA ALA A 108 -15.24 -28.51 4.35
C ALA A 108 -16.29 -27.40 4.23
N PHE A 109 -16.52 -26.63 5.31
CA PHE A 109 -17.42 -25.47 5.30
C PHE A 109 -16.96 -24.38 4.32
N LEU A 110 -15.66 -24.07 4.28
CA LEU A 110 -15.11 -23.07 3.36
C LEU A 110 -15.24 -23.51 1.90
N HIS A 111 -15.02 -24.79 1.60
CA HIS A 111 -15.25 -25.33 0.26
C HIS A 111 -16.73 -25.31 -0.13
N GLU A 112 -17.65 -25.67 0.77
CA GLU A 112 -19.09 -25.57 0.52
C GLU A 112 -19.52 -24.11 0.24
N LYS A 113 -18.99 -23.16 1.03
CA LYS A 113 -19.23 -21.73 0.80
C LYS A 113 -18.64 -21.26 -0.52
N GLN A 114 -17.45 -21.74 -0.88
CA GLN A 114 -16.84 -21.45 -2.18
C GLN A 114 -17.76 -21.87 -3.32
N GLU A 115 -18.24 -23.11 -3.31
CA GLU A 115 -19.14 -23.63 -4.35
C GLU A 115 -20.43 -22.80 -4.41
N LYS A 116 -21.00 -22.46 -3.25
CA LYS A 116 -22.23 -21.65 -3.18
C LYS A 116 -22.05 -20.21 -3.65
N ILE A 117 -20.89 -19.59 -3.41
CA ILE A 117 -20.62 -18.20 -3.80
C ILE A 117 -20.18 -18.15 -5.27
N LEU A 118 -19.22 -18.98 -5.68
CA LEU A 118 -18.69 -19.01 -7.03
C LEU A 118 -19.69 -19.60 -8.04
N GLY A 119 -20.55 -20.53 -7.61
CA GLY A 119 -21.59 -21.11 -8.45
C GLY A 119 -22.69 -20.13 -8.87
N LYS A 120 -22.69 -18.89 -8.34
CA LYS A 120 -23.59 -17.82 -8.78
C LYS A 120 -23.12 -17.10 -10.05
N PHE A 121 -21.86 -17.28 -10.44
CA PHE A 121 -21.33 -16.67 -11.66
C PHE A 121 -21.73 -17.52 -12.87
N GLY A 122 -22.32 -16.88 -13.88
CA GLY A 122 -22.52 -17.49 -15.20
C GLY A 122 -21.21 -17.46 -15.98
N PHE A 123 -20.89 -18.53 -16.71
CA PHE A 123 -19.67 -18.64 -17.53
C PHE A 123 -19.94 -19.33 -18.86
N GLU A 124 -19.15 -19.02 -19.87
CA GLU A 124 -19.23 -19.65 -21.18
C GLU A 124 -18.58 -21.06 -21.15
N GLU A 125 -19.26 -22.05 -21.73
CA GLU A 125 -18.79 -23.45 -21.63
C GLU A 125 -17.60 -23.78 -22.54
N ASN A 126 -17.48 -23.08 -23.67
CA ASN A 126 -16.52 -23.35 -24.74
C ASN A 126 -15.24 -22.51 -24.66
N GLU A 127 -15.08 -21.74 -23.58
CA GLU A 127 -13.89 -20.92 -23.41
C GLU A 127 -12.74 -21.74 -22.82
N HIS A 128 -11.57 -21.67 -23.47
CA HIS A 128 -10.39 -22.45 -23.10
C HIS A 128 -9.28 -21.57 -22.52
N GLY A 129 -8.54 -22.13 -21.56
CA GLY A 129 -7.32 -21.53 -21.02
C GLY A 129 -6.26 -21.33 -22.10
N ARG A 130 -5.57 -20.19 -22.05
CA ARG A 130 -4.42 -19.87 -22.91
C ARG A 130 -3.33 -19.17 -22.10
N LEU A 131 -2.20 -18.90 -22.72
CA LEU A 131 -1.11 -18.20 -22.04
C LEU A 131 -1.58 -16.83 -21.54
N TYR A 132 -1.30 -16.54 -20.26
CA TYR A 132 -1.73 -15.33 -19.56
C TYR A 132 -3.25 -15.18 -19.38
N TYR A 133 -4.02 -16.25 -19.50
CA TYR A 133 -5.47 -16.18 -19.41
C TYR A 133 -6.12 -17.45 -18.83
N ALA A 134 -6.92 -17.27 -17.78
CA ALA A 134 -7.79 -18.29 -17.23
C ALA A 134 -9.28 -17.94 -17.46
N PRO A 135 -10.06 -18.77 -18.17
CA PRO A 135 -11.47 -18.52 -18.36
C PRO A 135 -12.22 -18.59 -17.03
N LEU A 136 -13.34 -17.86 -16.93
CA LEU A 136 -14.13 -17.79 -15.69
C LEU A 136 -14.58 -19.18 -15.22
N LYS A 137 -14.96 -20.06 -16.15
CA LYS A 137 -15.28 -21.47 -15.89
C LYS A 137 -14.20 -22.18 -15.08
N GLN A 138 -12.94 -21.96 -15.43
CA GLN A 138 -11.81 -22.58 -14.76
C GLN A 138 -11.61 -22.02 -13.35
N ILE A 139 -11.80 -20.71 -13.15
CA ILE A 139 -11.68 -20.05 -11.83
C ILE A 139 -12.78 -20.57 -10.87
N VAL A 140 -14.01 -20.68 -11.38
CA VAL A 140 -15.18 -21.11 -10.62
C VAL A 140 -15.11 -22.60 -10.27
N LEU A 141 -14.89 -23.47 -11.27
CA LEU A 141 -14.98 -24.93 -11.12
C LEU A 141 -13.66 -25.60 -10.71
N GLY A 142 -12.51 -24.97 -10.97
CA GLY A 142 -11.20 -25.54 -10.66
C GLY A 142 -11.07 -25.83 -9.17
N ARG A 143 -10.64 -27.03 -8.78
CA ARG A 143 -10.59 -27.41 -7.35
C ARG A 143 -9.51 -26.64 -6.58
N GLY A 144 -8.40 -26.30 -7.22
CA GLY A 144 -7.27 -25.59 -6.63
C GLY A 144 -6.92 -24.32 -7.39
N VAL A 145 -5.75 -23.77 -7.06
CA VAL A 145 -5.18 -22.55 -7.65
C VAL A 145 -3.90 -22.90 -8.41
N PRO A 146 -3.50 -22.13 -9.44
CA PRO A 146 -2.38 -22.50 -10.30
C PRO A 146 -1.05 -22.58 -9.56
N TYR A 147 -0.88 -21.79 -8.50
CA TYR A 147 0.35 -21.78 -7.71
C TYR A 147 0.47 -22.94 -6.70
N ASP A 148 -0.55 -23.81 -6.58
CA ASP A 148 -0.44 -25.12 -5.91
C ASP A 148 0.29 -26.16 -6.77
N ALA A 149 0.56 -25.86 -8.05
CA ALA A 149 1.21 -26.78 -8.96
C ALA A 149 2.62 -27.13 -8.44
N THR A 150 2.90 -28.42 -8.30
CA THR A 150 4.23 -28.93 -7.92
C THR A 150 4.87 -29.80 -9.00
N ALA A 151 4.07 -30.29 -9.95
CA ALA A 151 4.53 -31.08 -11.08
C ALA A 151 4.97 -30.19 -12.26
N TYR A 152 6.02 -30.60 -12.96
CA TYR A 152 6.51 -29.95 -14.17
C TYR A 152 6.00 -30.67 -15.42
N PHE A 153 5.70 -29.93 -16.49
CA PHE A 153 5.22 -30.51 -17.74
C PHE A 153 6.33 -31.18 -18.55
N SER A 154 7.50 -30.54 -18.63
CA SER A 154 8.65 -31.03 -19.41
C SER A 154 9.95 -30.88 -18.63
N GLU A 155 10.37 -29.65 -18.37
CA GLU A 155 11.64 -29.33 -17.71
C GLU A 155 11.44 -29.04 -16.22
N ASN A 156 12.36 -29.54 -15.38
CA ASN A 156 12.41 -29.16 -13.98
C ASN A 156 13.12 -27.81 -13.84
N TYR A 157 12.33 -26.73 -13.70
CA TYR A 157 12.84 -25.36 -13.55
C TYR A 157 13.45 -25.07 -12.17
N LYS A 158 13.53 -26.07 -11.29
CA LYS A 158 14.06 -25.95 -9.91
C LYS A 158 13.45 -24.76 -9.18
N LEU A 159 12.12 -24.56 -9.31
CA LEU A 159 11.42 -23.44 -8.68
C LEU A 159 11.40 -23.56 -7.15
N PHE A 160 11.44 -24.79 -6.65
CA PHE A 160 11.35 -25.13 -5.24
C PHE A 160 12.70 -25.67 -4.73
N GLU A 161 13.64 -24.78 -4.37
CA GLU A 161 14.91 -25.20 -3.75
C GLU A 161 14.72 -25.41 -2.23
N GLY A 162 14.86 -26.66 -1.76
CA GLY A 162 15.03 -26.99 -0.33
C GLY A 162 13.86 -26.74 0.62
N ALA A 163 12.71 -26.24 0.15
CA ALA A 163 11.56 -25.86 0.97
C ALA A 163 10.21 -26.40 0.43
N ASN A 164 9.18 -26.36 1.28
CA ASN A 164 7.79 -26.58 0.90
C ASN A 164 7.40 -25.56 -0.19
N HIS A 165 6.84 -26.02 -1.33
CA HIS A 165 6.48 -25.19 -2.49
C HIS A 165 5.69 -23.92 -2.11
N ARG A 166 4.85 -24.00 -1.06
CA ARG A 166 4.09 -22.87 -0.55
C ARG A 166 5.00 -21.69 -0.23
N PHE A 167 6.07 -21.90 0.54
CA PHE A 167 6.98 -20.82 0.96
C PHE A 167 7.72 -20.18 -0.23
N SER A 168 7.96 -20.96 -1.28
CA SER A 168 8.61 -20.49 -2.50
C SER A 168 7.67 -19.72 -3.42
N THR A 169 6.34 -19.76 -3.19
CA THR A 169 5.31 -19.22 -4.09
C THR A 169 4.58 -18.05 -3.43
N LEU A 170 4.57 -16.90 -4.11
CA LEU A 170 3.96 -15.69 -3.55
C LEU A 170 2.44 -15.76 -3.45
N GLY A 171 1.79 -16.68 -4.19
CA GLY A 171 0.35 -16.89 -4.13
C GLY A 171 -0.16 -17.37 -2.78
N HIS A 172 0.69 -18.03 -1.97
CA HIS A 172 0.33 -18.48 -0.62
C HIS A 172 0.64 -17.44 0.46
N ASP A 173 1.33 -16.34 0.14
CA ASP A 173 1.60 -15.30 1.10
C ASP A 173 0.29 -14.56 1.42
N PRO A 174 -0.08 -14.35 2.69
CA PRO A 174 -1.36 -13.73 3.01
C PRO A 174 -1.50 -12.28 2.49
N LEU A 175 -0.39 -11.55 2.32
CA LEU A 175 -0.38 -10.20 1.77
C LEU A 175 -0.06 -10.21 0.27
N PHE A 176 1.06 -10.80 -0.11
CA PHE A 176 1.49 -10.81 -1.52
C PHE A 176 0.58 -11.70 -2.38
N GLY A 177 -0.07 -12.71 -1.81
CA GLY A 177 -1.04 -13.56 -2.50
C GLY A 177 -2.30 -12.81 -2.95
N LEU A 178 -2.68 -11.71 -2.28
CA LEU A 178 -3.77 -10.86 -2.76
C LEU A 178 -3.46 -10.24 -4.11
N ILE A 179 -2.19 -9.94 -4.37
CA ILE A 179 -1.72 -9.38 -5.63
C ILE A 179 -1.32 -10.50 -6.58
N PHE A 180 -0.28 -11.27 -6.21
CA PHE A 180 0.30 -12.30 -7.04
C PHE A 180 -0.59 -13.53 -7.18
N GLY A 181 -1.23 -13.99 -6.10
CA GLY A 181 -2.14 -15.13 -6.16
C GLY A 181 -3.38 -14.86 -7.00
N THR A 182 -4.06 -13.71 -6.78
CA THR A 182 -5.17 -13.27 -7.64
C THR A 182 -4.75 -13.15 -9.11
N THR A 183 -3.59 -12.53 -9.36
CA THR A 183 -3.04 -12.39 -10.72
C THR A 183 -2.73 -13.76 -11.32
N ASN A 184 -2.10 -14.66 -10.56
CA ASN A 184 -1.77 -16.02 -10.96
C ASN A 184 -3.02 -16.80 -11.36
N ILE A 185 -4.10 -16.71 -10.57
CA ILE A 185 -5.41 -17.29 -10.87
C ILE A 185 -5.97 -16.74 -12.19
N LEU A 186 -5.93 -15.43 -12.39
CA LEU A 186 -6.45 -14.80 -13.62
C LEU A 186 -5.65 -15.14 -14.88
N THR A 187 -4.35 -15.43 -14.74
CA THR A 187 -3.45 -15.57 -15.89
C THR A 187 -2.94 -16.99 -16.12
N ASN A 188 -3.37 -17.98 -15.32
CA ASN A 188 -2.82 -19.34 -15.36
C ASN A 188 -1.28 -19.33 -15.24
N THR A 189 -0.78 -18.68 -14.19
CA THR A 189 0.65 -18.59 -13.91
C THR A 189 0.95 -18.94 -12.45
N ILE A 190 2.22 -19.13 -12.15
CA ILE A 190 2.76 -19.30 -10.80
C ILE A 190 3.94 -18.36 -10.64
N THR A 191 3.96 -17.54 -9.59
CA THR A 191 5.07 -16.63 -9.29
C THR A 191 5.81 -17.09 -8.04
N CYS A 192 7.08 -17.41 -8.21
CA CYS A 192 7.96 -17.89 -7.14
C CYS A 192 9.02 -16.84 -6.77
N ASN A 193 9.38 -16.79 -5.48
CA ASN A 193 10.54 -16.04 -5.01
C ASN A 193 11.78 -16.96 -4.97
N GLN A 194 12.81 -16.63 -5.74
CA GLN A 194 14.12 -17.27 -5.69
C GLN A 194 15.18 -16.28 -5.23
N LYS A 195 15.47 -16.25 -3.92
CA LYS A 195 16.54 -15.44 -3.34
C LYS A 195 16.45 -13.96 -3.79
N ILE A 196 15.25 -13.36 -3.64
CA ILE A 196 14.92 -11.95 -3.98
C ILE A 196 14.56 -11.73 -5.45
N VAL A 197 14.78 -12.70 -6.35
CA VAL A 197 14.38 -12.61 -7.77
C VAL A 197 13.05 -13.32 -8.00
N LEU A 198 12.08 -12.61 -8.59
CA LEU A 198 10.79 -13.17 -8.97
C LEU A 198 10.90 -13.97 -10.27
N LYS A 199 10.46 -15.24 -10.24
CA LYS A 199 10.30 -16.06 -11.43
C LYS A 199 8.84 -16.44 -11.62
N THR A 200 8.32 -16.18 -12.82
CA THR A 200 6.96 -16.57 -13.18
C THR A 200 6.99 -17.63 -14.27
N ASN A 201 6.14 -18.64 -14.14
CA ASN A 201 5.96 -19.69 -15.14
C ASN A 201 4.48 -19.83 -15.47
N HIS A 202 4.17 -20.32 -16.67
CA HIS A 202 2.81 -20.70 -17.02
C HIS A 202 2.41 -21.99 -16.33
N VAL A 203 1.13 -22.13 -16.00
CA VAL A 203 0.54 -23.35 -15.46
C VAL A 203 -0.49 -23.84 -16.47
N ILE A 204 -0.30 -25.06 -16.94
CA ILE A 204 -1.21 -25.71 -17.87
C ILE A 204 -2.02 -26.78 -17.15
N TYR A 205 -3.25 -26.96 -17.58
CA TYR A 205 -4.20 -27.89 -16.98
C TYR A 205 -4.54 -28.98 -17.99
N ASP A 206 -4.92 -30.14 -17.47
CA ASP A 206 -5.58 -31.17 -18.28
C ASP A 206 -7.02 -30.76 -18.63
N GLU A 207 -7.66 -31.51 -19.53
CA GLU A 207 -9.04 -31.23 -19.98
C GLU A 207 -10.05 -31.13 -18.83
N ASN A 208 -9.76 -31.81 -17.72
CA ASN A 208 -10.60 -31.82 -16.52
C ASN A 208 -10.28 -30.69 -15.51
N MET A 209 -9.28 -29.85 -15.77
CA MET A 209 -8.83 -28.76 -14.89
C MET A 209 -8.38 -29.22 -13.50
N LYS A 210 -7.93 -30.47 -13.36
CA LYS A 210 -7.58 -31.10 -12.07
C LYS A 210 -6.09 -31.25 -11.84
N ASN A 211 -5.30 -31.34 -12.91
CA ASN A 211 -3.87 -31.65 -12.82
C ASN A 211 -3.02 -30.49 -13.33
N PRO A 212 -2.81 -29.43 -12.52
CA PRO A 212 -1.98 -28.29 -12.93
C PRO A 212 -0.51 -28.71 -13.03
N LYS A 213 0.14 -28.35 -14.14
CA LYS A 213 1.56 -28.59 -14.38
C LYS A 213 2.27 -27.29 -14.75
N ILE A 214 3.41 -27.05 -14.13
CA ILE A 214 4.29 -25.92 -14.42
C ILE A 214 4.94 -26.12 -15.78
N SER A 215 4.79 -25.13 -16.65
CA SER A 215 5.30 -25.10 -18.01
C SER A 215 6.34 -23.99 -18.17
N ARG A 216 6.53 -23.55 -19.41
CA ARG A 216 7.53 -22.55 -19.84
C ARG A 216 7.50 -21.26 -19.01
N TYR A 217 8.65 -20.57 -19.00
CA TYR A 217 8.78 -19.26 -18.38
C TYR A 217 7.75 -18.26 -18.90
N ALA A 218 7.27 -17.41 -17.98
CA ALA A 218 6.36 -16.32 -18.23
C ALA A 218 6.99 -15.01 -17.76
N SER A 219 6.66 -13.92 -18.44
CA SER A 219 7.09 -12.58 -18.08
C SER A 219 6.17 -12.03 -16.99
N THR A 220 6.73 -11.70 -15.82
CA THR A 220 6.00 -11.08 -14.71
C THR A 220 5.37 -9.74 -15.10
N PRO A 221 6.06 -8.82 -15.82
CA PRO A 221 5.41 -7.61 -16.34
C PRO A 221 4.24 -7.90 -17.28
N LYS A 222 4.40 -8.86 -18.21
CA LYS A 222 3.34 -9.22 -19.17
C LYS A 222 2.13 -9.87 -18.48
N MET A 223 2.37 -10.60 -17.40
CA MET A 223 1.32 -11.13 -16.54
C MET A 223 0.46 -10.01 -15.95
N PHE A 224 1.07 -8.97 -15.39
CA PHE A 224 0.33 -7.81 -14.90
C PHE A 224 -0.36 -7.02 -16.01
N GLU A 225 0.29 -6.87 -17.16
CA GLU A 225 -0.32 -6.23 -18.34
C GLU A 225 -1.60 -6.96 -18.77
N SER A 226 -1.56 -8.29 -18.83
CA SER A 226 -2.72 -9.11 -19.21
C SER A 226 -3.88 -9.00 -18.20
N VAL A 227 -3.58 -8.71 -16.93
CA VAL A 227 -4.62 -8.47 -15.91
C VAL A 227 -5.31 -7.12 -16.09
N LYS A 228 -4.63 -6.09 -16.61
CA LYS A 228 -5.24 -4.76 -16.80
C LYS A 228 -6.48 -4.85 -17.67
N ASP A 229 -6.39 -5.57 -18.79
CA ASP A 229 -7.51 -5.75 -19.71
C ASP A 229 -8.67 -6.50 -19.06
N ARG A 230 -8.37 -7.48 -18.18
CA ARG A 230 -9.38 -8.22 -17.43
C ARG A 230 -10.09 -7.37 -16.38
N ILE A 231 -9.37 -6.49 -15.69
CA ILE A 231 -9.96 -5.57 -14.70
C ILE A 231 -10.99 -4.65 -15.37
N ILE A 232 -10.72 -4.23 -16.60
CA ILE A 232 -11.61 -3.32 -17.34
C ILE A 232 -12.81 -4.08 -17.92
N ASN A 233 -12.54 -5.21 -18.59
CA ASN A 233 -13.52 -5.86 -19.47
C ASN A 233 -14.19 -7.11 -18.86
N GLU A 234 -13.63 -7.73 -17.83
CA GLU A 234 -14.06 -9.03 -17.29
C GLU A 234 -14.18 -9.02 -15.77
N LYS A 235 -15.00 -8.11 -15.25
CA LYS A 235 -15.15 -7.82 -13.81
C LYS A 235 -15.53 -9.06 -13.00
N GLU A 236 -16.38 -9.91 -13.55
CA GLU A 236 -16.85 -11.17 -12.94
C GLU A 236 -15.68 -12.13 -12.68
N ALA A 237 -14.74 -12.25 -13.62
CA ALA A 237 -13.57 -13.09 -13.47
C ALA A 237 -12.61 -12.54 -12.40
N VAL A 238 -12.44 -11.22 -12.34
CA VAL A 238 -11.63 -10.57 -11.30
C VAL A 238 -12.24 -10.80 -9.92
N VAL A 239 -13.55 -10.61 -9.77
CA VAL A 239 -14.24 -10.85 -8.49
C VAL A 239 -14.15 -12.33 -8.11
N ALA A 240 -14.38 -13.25 -9.04
CA ALA A 240 -14.26 -14.69 -8.78
C ALA A 240 -12.83 -15.08 -8.37
N ALA A 241 -11.81 -14.54 -9.02
CA ALA A 241 -10.41 -14.80 -8.69
C ALA A 241 -10.03 -14.28 -7.30
N VAL A 242 -10.49 -13.07 -6.94
CA VAL A 242 -10.30 -12.52 -5.59
C VAL A 242 -10.98 -13.43 -4.56
N ILE A 243 -12.26 -13.80 -4.75
CA ILE A 243 -12.95 -14.70 -3.82
C ILE A 243 -12.22 -16.03 -3.69
N LYS A 244 -11.76 -16.61 -4.81
CA LYS A 244 -10.97 -17.84 -4.83
C LYS A 244 -9.69 -17.71 -4.00
N GLN A 245 -8.94 -16.63 -4.21
CA GLN A 245 -7.71 -16.33 -3.47
C GLN A 245 -7.97 -16.21 -1.96
N LEU A 246 -9.06 -15.54 -1.57
CA LEU A 246 -9.40 -15.34 -0.17
C LEU A 246 -9.74 -16.64 0.55
N ILE A 247 -10.51 -17.49 -0.12
CA ILE A 247 -10.83 -18.81 0.42
C ILE A 247 -9.56 -19.66 0.49
N HIS A 248 -8.69 -19.59 -0.51
CA HIS A 248 -7.41 -20.31 -0.54
C HIS A 248 -6.49 -19.91 0.61
N ILE A 249 -6.26 -18.61 0.83
CA ILE A 249 -5.53 -18.09 2.00
C ILE A 249 -6.20 -18.58 3.29
N GLY A 250 -7.53 -18.52 3.34
CA GLY A 250 -8.32 -19.05 4.44
C GLY A 250 -8.00 -20.51 4.74
N THR A 251 -8.03 -21.39 3.75
CA THR A 251 -7.72 -22.83 3.90
C THR A 251 -6.27 -23.11 4.27
N ASP A 252 -5.32 -22.31 3.75
CA ASP A 252 -3.90 -22.45 4.08
C ASP A 252 -3.59 -22.19 5.55
N LEU A 253 -4.27 -21.19 6.15
CA LEU A 253 -4.12 -20.83 7.57
C LEU A 253 -4.48 -21.96 8.54
N TYR A 254 -5.23 -22.99 8.10
CA TYR A 254 -5.62 -24.15 8.91
C TYR A 254 -4.66 -25.34 8.84
N THR A 255 -3.63 -25.27 8.01
CA THR A 255 -2.68 -26.36 7.86
C THR A 255 -1.37 -26.06 8.61
N PRO A 256 -0.89 -26.94 9.52
CA PRO A 256 0.32 -26.72 10.32
C PRO A 256 1.58 -26.42 9.49
N CYS A 257 1.62 -26.85 8.22
CA CYS A 257 2.72 -26.61 7.28
C CYS A 257 2.49 -25.41 6.34
N GLY A 258 1.38 -24.68 6.48
CA GLY A 258 0.92 -23.64 5.54
C GLY A 258 0.98 -22.20 6.07
N ILE A 259 1.47 -21.98 7.29
CA ILE A 259 1.43 -20.66 7.92
C ILE A 259 2.57 -19.82 7.37
N GLN A 260 2.26 -19.05 6.33
CA GLN A 260 3.13 -17.97 5.90
C GLN A 260 2.79 -16.72 6.71
N LEU A 261 3.80 -16.20 7.39
CA LEU A 261 3.74 -14.85 7.92
C LEU A 261 3.63 -13.86 6.74
N PRO A 262 2.77 -12.83 6.82
CA PRO A 262 2.67 -11.81 5.79
C PRO A 262 4.05 -11.23 5.45
N GLY A 263 4.46 -11.34 4.18
CA GLY A 263 5.75 -10.86 3.69
C GLY A 263 6.99 -11.63 4.16
N ALA A 264 6.84 -12.70 4.94
CA ALA A 264 7.95 -13.55 5.32
C ALA A 264 8.54 -14.30 4.13
N SER A 265 7.73 -14.61 3.11
CA SER A 265 8.18 -15.23 1.87
C SER A 265 9.26 -14.41 1.13
N LEU A 266 9.31 -13.08 1.36
CA LEU A 266 10.29 -12.17 0.77
C LEU A 266 11.47 -11.84 1.70
N ILE A 267 11.24 -11.79 3.01
CA ILE A 267 12.18 -11.20 3.98
C ILE A 267 12.91 -12.26 4.81
N LEU A 268 12.24 -13.36 5.14
CA LEU A 268 12.75 -14.35 6.08
C LEU A 268 13.13 -15.64 5.36
N ASP A 269 14.26 -16.22 5.74
CA ASP A 269 14.54 -17.61 5.43
C ASP A 269 13.89 -18.54 6.48
N LYS A 270 13.72 -19.81 6.12
CA LYS A 270 13.10 -20.84 6.97
C LYS A 270 13.75 -20.94 8.36
N ALA A 271 15.08 -20.83 8.43
CA ALA A 271 15.83 -20.96 9.68
C ALA A 271 15.44 -19.86 10.68
N ASN A 272 15.16 -18.66 10.18
CA ASN A 272 14.70 -17.54 11.01
C ASN A 272 13.23 -17.67 11.40
N VAL A 273 12.36 -18.19 10.52
CA VAL A 273 10.95 -18.47 10.88
C VAL A 273 10.86 -19.56 11.95
N GLU A 274 11.59 -20.66 11.81
CA GLU A 274 11.62 -21.75 12.81
C GLU A 274 12.16 -21.25 14.16
N LYS A 275 13.20 -20.40 14.16
CA LYS A 275 13.68 -19.74 15.38
C LYS A 275 12.62 -18.82 15.98
N LEU A 276 11.89 -18.04 15.18
CA LEU A 276 10.86 -17.11 15.66
C LEU A 276 9.69 -17.88 16.31
N THR A 277 9.28 -19.00 15.72
CA THR A 277 8.22 -19.88 16.28
C THR A 277 8.61 -20.61 17.57
N LYS A 278 9.91 -20.59 17.97
CA LYS A 278 10.33 -21.09 19.30
C LYS A 278 10.05 -20.07 20.41
N TYR A 279 9.95 -18.79 20.08
CA TYR A 279 9.74 -17.70 21.05
C TYR A 279 8.30 -17.17 21.05
N VAL A 280 7.52 -17.46 20.01
CA VAL A 280 6.12 -17.04 19.88
C VAL A 280 5.27 -18.26 19.53
N SER A 281 4.12 -18.41 20.20
CA SER A 281 3.16 -19.46 19.89
C SER A 281 2.79 -19.42 18.40
N THR A 282 2.87 -20.57 17.73
CA THR A 282 2.44 -20.71 16.34
C THR A 282 1.02 -20.19 16.13
N GLY A 283 0.13 -20.37 17.11
CA GLY A 283 -1.24 -19.86 17.04
C GLY A 283 -1.34 -18.34 16.99
N ASP A 284 -0.50 -17.64 17.75
CA ASP A 284 -0.50 -16.17 17.78
C ASP A 284 0.10 -15.59 16.49
N VAL A 285 1.12 -16.27 15.94
CA VAL A 285 1.71 -15.96 14.63
C VAL A 285 0.68 -16.11 13.50
N ILE A 286 -0.08 -17.21 13.48
CA ILE A 286 -1.18 -17.44 12.52
C ILE A 286 -2.20 -16.33 12.65
N LYS A 287 -2.64 -16.07 13.88
CA LYS A 287 -3.69 -15.10 14.14
C LYS A 287 -3.27 -13.71 13.70
N PHE A 288 -2.06 -13.28 14.05
CA PHE A 288 -1.49 -12.03 13.59
C PHE A 288 -1.44 -11.96 12.06
N GLY A 289 -0.93 -13.02 11.41
CA GLY A 289 -0.78 -13.07 9.96
C GLY A 289 -2.11 -13.01 9.20
N ALA A 290 -3.05 -13.87 9.58
CA ALA A 290 -4.42 -13.89 9.05
C ALA A 290 -5.11 -12.53 9.22
N SER A 291 -4.95 -11.95 10.41
CA SER A 291 -5.55 -10.69 10.75
C SER A 291 -4.98 -9.55 9.90
N ALA A 292 -3.65 -9.47 9.74
CA ALA A 292 -2.99 -8.48 8.88
C ALA A 292 -3.42 -8.60 7.41
N ALA A 293 -3.49 -9.84 6.90
CA ALA A 293 -3.88 -10.11 5.52
C ALA A 293 -5.29 -9.62 5.19
N ILE A 294 -6.25 -9.97 6.06
CA ILE A 294 -7.65 -9.55 5.91
C ILE A 294 -7.77 -8.03 6.06
N ASP A 295 -6.95 -7.40 6.93
CA ASP A 295 -6.91 -5.94 7.06
C ASP A 295 -6.47 -5.26 5.76
N CYS A 296 -5.34 -5.70 5.22
CA CYS A 296 -4.78 -5.18 3.98
C CYS A 296 -5.75 -5.37 2.81
N LEU A 297 -6.41 -6.53 2.72
CA LEU A 297 -7.47 -6.77 1.75
C LEU A 297 -8.62 -5.78 1.88
N ILE A 298 -9.18 -5.64 3.10
CA ILE A 298 -10.31 -4.74 3.32
C ILE A 298 -9.92 -3.31 2.97
N ASN A 299 -8.74 -2.87 3.38
CA ASN A 299 -8.19 -1.57 3.00
C ASN A 299 -8.05 -1.41 1.48
N MET A 300 -7.64 -2.46 0.77
CA MET A 300 -7.56 -2.48 -0.69
C MET A 300 -8.95 -2.39 -1.34
N ILE A 301 -9.94 -3.15 -0.84
CA ILE A 301 -11.32 -3.09 -1.34
C ILE A 301 -11.92 -1.71 -1.10
N ILE A 302 -11.78 -1.16 0.11
CA ILE A 302 -12.23 0.20 0.46
C ILE A 302 -11.60 1.20 -0.49
N ARG A 303 -10.28 1.12 -0.72
CA ARG A 303 -9.56 1.99 -1.66
C ARG A 303 -10.13 1.86 -3.08
N ILE A 304 -10.23 0.66 -3.63
CA ILE A 304 -10.70 0.44 -5.00
C ILE A 304 -12.14 0.94 -5.15
N VAL A 305 -13.05 0.56 -4.27
CA VAL A 305 -14.47 0.92 -4.39
C VAL A 305 -14.65 2.43 -4.23
N HIS A 306 -13.99 3.05 -3.26
CA HIS A 306 -14.06 4.50 -3.07
C HIS A 306 -13.41 5.26 -4.23
N SER A 307 -12.24 4.80 -4.71
CA SER A 307 -11.50 5.43 -5.82
C SER A 307 -12.09 5.15 -7.20
N CYS A 308 -12.93 4.11 -7.36
CA CYS A 308 -13.53 3.73 -8.64
C CYS A 308 -14.44 4.82 -9.21
N LYS A 309 -15.14 5.58 -8.35
CA LYS A 309 -15.97 6.72 -8.77
C LYS A 309 -15.16 7.79 -9.53
N TRP A 310 -13.88 7.92 -9.19
CA TRP A 310 -13.01 8.98 -9.70
C TRP A 310 -12.33 8.65 -11.03
N LEU A 311 -12.35 7.38 -11.48
CA LEU A 311 -11.78 6.97 -12.78
C LEU A 311 -12.48 7.62 -14.00
N TYR A 312 -13.56 8.37 -13.78
CA TYR A 312 -14.41 8.97 -14.81
C TYR A 312 -14.64 10.49 -14.64
N GLU A 313 -14.00 11.13 -13.65
CA GLU A 313 -14.10 12.58 -13.42
C GLU A 313 -12.74 13.23 -13.77
N GLU A 314 -12.63 13.87 -14.94
CA GLU A 314 -11.52 14.78 -15.25
C GLU A 314 -11.87 16.16 -14.71
N ASP A 315 -11.08 16.69 -13.78
CA ASP A 315 -11.12 18.12 -13.50
C ASP A 315 -9.87 18.60 -12.74
N GLY A 316 -9.14 19.57 -13.30
CA GLY A 316 -8.18 20.42 -12.60
C GLY A 316 -6.91 19.77 -12.00
N ASP A 317 -5.94 20.63 -11.70
CA ASP A 317 -4.70 20.32 -11.00
C ASP A 317 -5.00 19.79 -9.56
N PHE A 318 -4.29 18.76 -9.10
CA PHE A 318 -4.44 18.10 -7.78
C PHE A 318 -5.74 17.33 -7.47
N SER A 319 -6.72 17.24 -8.39
CA SER A 319 -8.01 16.60 -8.08
C SER A 319 -7.91 15.14 -7.61
N LYS A 320 -7.00 14.37 -8.21
CA LYS A 320 -6.73 12.98 -7.85
C LYS A 320 -6.17 12.86 -6.45
N GLU A 321 -5.17 13.68 -6.13
CA GLU A 321 -4.46 13.68 -4.85
C GLU A 321 -5.39 14.13 -3.72
N LEU A 322 -6.23 15.14 -3.96
CA LEU A 322 -7.22 15.62 -3.00
C LEU A 322 -8.31 14.55 -2.73
N TYR A 323 -8.71 13.79 -3.75
CA TYR A 323 -9.62 12.65 -3.57
C TYR A 323 -8.94 11.45 -2.88
N GLU A 324 -7.66 11.20 -3.17
CA GLU A 324 -6.87 10.19 -2.46
C GLU A 324 -6.78 10.51 -0.96
N ILE A 325 -6.68 11.79 -0.57
CA ILE A 325 -6.74 12.20 0.83
C ILE A 325 -8.06 11.75 1.48
N ARG A 326 -9.20 11.96 0.84
CA ARG A 326 -10.51 11.51 1.35
C ARG A 326 -10.54 9.99 1.50
N THR A 327 -10.04 9.27 0.50
CA THR A 327 -9.91 7.80 0.55
C THR A 327 -9.05 7.34 1.73
N ARG A 328 -7.89 7.97 1.95
CA ARG A 328 -6.99 7.66 3.07
C ARG A 328 -7.63 7.98 4.42
N LYS A 329 -8.35 9.08 4.55
CA LYS A 329 -9.13 9.41 5.76
C LYS A 329 -10.17 8.33 6.07
N ILE A 330 -10.90 7.83 5.08
CA ILE A 330 -11.88 6.74 5.27
C ILE A 330 -11.19 5.48 5.78
N ILE A 331 -10.09 5.07 5.14
CA ILE A 331 -9.36 3.87 5.56
C ILE A 331 -8.76 4.09 6.97
N LEU A 332 -8.21 5.27 7.27
CA LEU A 332 -7.62 5.58 8.57
C LEU A 332 -8.67 5.56 9.68
N TYR A 333 -9.80 6.24 9.48
CA TYR A 333 -10.86 6.32 10.48
C TYR A 333 -11.56 4.98 10.70
N SER A 334 -11.81 4.20 9.64
CA SER A 334 -12.40 2.85 9.81
C SER A 334 -11.48 1.91 10.59
N ASN A 335 -10.17 1.92 10.32
CA ASN A 335 -9.16 1.18 11.10
C ASN A 335 -9.09 1.66 12.55
N LEU A 336 -9.07 2.99 12.74
CA LEU A 336 -9.02 3.60 14.07
C LEU A 336 -10.23 3.18 14.91
N PHE A 337 -11.45 3.30 14.38
CA PHE A 337 -12.66 2.92 15.09
C PHE A 337 -12.71 1.42 15.41
N ALA A 338 -12.33 0.55 14.46
CA ALA A 338 -12.29 -0.89 14.70
C ALA A 338 -11.25 -1.26 15.78
N THR A 339 -10.05 -0.69 15.69
CA THR A 339 -8.98 -0.89 16.69
C THR A 339 -9.38 -0.37 18.06
N SER A 340 -9.91 0.85 18.15
CA SER A 340 -10.42 1.41 19.41
C SER A 340 -11.52 0.54 20.00
N SER A 341 -12.46 0.06 19.19
CA SER A 341 -13.51 -0.85 19.63
C SER A 341 -12.95 -2.17 20.17
N ASN A 342 -11.94 -2.75 19.52
CA ASN A 342 -11.30 -3.98 19.99
C ASN A 342 -10.51 -3.78 21.27
N VAL A 343 -9.73 -2.70 21.38
CA VAL A 343 -8.99 -2.32 22.60
C VAL A 343 -9.95 -2.20 23.78
N ILE A 344 -11.07 -1.47 23.62
CA ILE A 344 -12.08 -1.30 24.65
C ILE A 344 -12.68 -2.66 25.04
N TYR A 345 -13.11 -3.45 24.04
CA TYR A 345 -13.69 -4.77 24.28
C TYR A 345 -12.75 -5.70 25.05
N THR A 346 -11.49 -5.82 24.64
CA THR A 346 -10.51 -6.68 25.32
C THR A 346 -10.10 -6.15 26.69
N GLY A 347 -10.08 -4.83 26.86
CA GLY A 347 -9.83 -4.19 28.15
C GLY A 347 -10.95 -4.46 29.15
N LEU A 348 -12.21 -4.32 28.74
CA LEU A 348 -13.38 -4.57 29.59
C LEU A 348 -13.57 -6.06 29.92
N THR A 349 -13.31 -6.95 28.96
CA THR A 349 -13.47 -8.41 29.17
C THR A 349 -12.26 -9.07 29.83
N GLY A 350 -11.12 -8.39 29.88
CA GLY A 350 -9.84 -8.96 30.31
C GLY A 350 -9.29 -10.06 29.38
N ASN A 351 -9.97 -10.35 28.26
CA ASN A 351 -9.58 -11.42 27.35
C ASN A 351 -8.56 -10.92 26.32
N MET A 352 -7.30 -10.81 26.74
CA MET A 352 -6.20 -10.38 25.86
C MET A 352 -5.96 -11.33 24.67
N LYS A 353 -6.48 -12.56 24.71
CA LYS A 353 -6.40 -13.47 23.56
C LYS A 353 -7.22 -12.97 22.38
N ASP A 354 -8.27 -12.17 22.60
CA ASP A 354 -9.11 -11.62 21.52
C ASP A 354 -8.57 -10.29 20.96
N PHE A 355 -7.43 -9.82 21.46
CA PHE A 355 -6.82 -8.57 21.03
C PHE A 355 -6.25 -8.73 19.61
N ASP A 356 -6.63 -7.82 18.72
CA ASP A 356 -6.16 -7.79 17.35
C ASP A 356 -4.86 -6.99 17.24
N PHE A 357 -3.76 -7.64 17.61
CA PHE A 357 -2.41 -7.06 17.51
C PHE A 357 -2.06 -6.58 16.10
N ALA A 358 -2.52 -7.29 15.06
CA ALA A 358 -2.23 -6.92 13.68
C ALA A 358 -2.97 -5.66 13.25
N GLY A 359 -4.28 -5.59 13.52
CA GLY A 359 -5.08 -4.39 13.24
C GLY A 359 -4.55 -3.17 13.99
N PHE A 360 -4.13 -3.35 15.24
CA PHE A 360 -3.47 -2.30 16.01
C PHE A 360 -2.18 -1.81 15.34
N ALA A 361 -1.28 -2.73 14.96
CA ALA A 361 -0.01 -2.39 14.32
C ALA A 361 -0.20 -1.67 12.97
N ILE A 362 -1.16 -2.14 12.16
CA ILE A 362 -1.49 -1.50 10.88
C ILE A 362 -2.10 -0.12 11.10
N THR A 363 -3.01 0.04 12.06
CA THR A 363 -3.59 1.34 12.42
C THR A 363 -2.51 2.33 12.85
N ALA A 364 -1.57 1.90 13.69
CA ALA A 364 -0.43 2.72 14.11
C ALA A 364 0.42 3.15 12.91
N TYR A 365 0.80 2.22 12.02
CA TYR A 365 1.54 2.53 10.81
C TYR A 365 0.80 3.53 9.91
N ARG A 366 -0.52 3.34 9.73
CA ARG A 366 -1.37 4.23 8.91
C ARG A 366 -1.52 5.61 9.53
N LEU A 367 -1.57 5.72 10.85
CA LEU A 367 -1.61 7.00 11.54
C LEU A 367 -0.42 7.87 11.17
N PHE A 368 0.80 7.31 11.10
CA PHE A 368 1.98 8.06 10.67
C PHE A 368 2.08 8.23 9.15
N SER A 369 1.85 7.17 8.38
CA SER A 369 2.06 7.21 6.92
C SER A 369 1.00 8.02 6.17
N ASP A 370 -0.27 7.95 6.58
CA ASP A 370 -1.33 8.74 5.95
C ASP A 370 -1.26 10.21 6.35
N THR A 371 -0.88 10.55 7.59
CA THR A 371 -0.70 11.96 7.98
C THR A 371 0.45 12.61 7.22
N ASN A 372 1.60 11.94 7.13
CA ASN A 372 2.74 12.43 6.36
C ASN A 372 2.38 12.64 4.89
N PHE A 373 1.58 11.74 4.30
CA PHE A 373 1.07 11.92 2.95
C PHE A 373 0.16 13.15 2.83
N MET A 374 -0.81 13.30 3.74
CA MET A 374 -1.73 14.45 3.75
C MET A 374 -0.98 15.78 3.90
N ASP A 375 0.03 15.83 4.77
CA ASP A 375 0.85 17.03 5.00
C ASP A 375 1.70 17.38 3.77
N LYS A 376 2.26 16.36 3.11
CA LYS A 376 3.00 16.55 1.85
C LYS A 376 2.10 17.16 0.77
N ILE A 377 0.94 16.56 0.51
CA ILE A 377 0.02 17.07 -0.52
C ILE A 377 -0.50 18.47 -0.15
N LYS A 378 -0.75 18.73 1.15
CA LYS A 378 -1.11 20.06 1.62
C LYS A 378 -0.03 21.09 1.30
N TYR A 379 1.23 20.79 1.60
CA TYR A 379 2.36 21.67 1.30
C TYR A 379 2.48 21.95 -0.20
N GLU A 380 2.42 20.91 -1.03
CA GLU A 380 2.50 21.04 -2.49
C GLU A 380 1.33 21.86 -3.06
N PHE A 381 0.11 21.62 -2.58
CA PHE A 381 -1.08 22.38 -2.98
C PHE A 381 -0.98 23.85 -2.59
N LEU A 382 -0.62 24.15 -1.33
CA LEU A 382 -0.51 25.52 -0.83
C LEU A 382 0.50 26.33 -1.65
N ASN A 383 1.70 25.79 -1.86
CA ASN A 383 2.73 26.49 -2.62
C ASN A 383 2.33 26.66 -4.08
N SER A 384 1.76 25.63 -4.73
CA SER A 384 1.34 25.72 -6.13
C SER A 384 0.27 26.79 -6.34
N GLN A 385 -0.77 26.81 -5.50
CA GLN A 385 -1.88 27.75 -5.67
C GLN A 385 -1.49 29.18 -5.29
N VAL A 386 -0.68 29.36 -4.24
CA VAL A 386 -0.17 30.69 -3.88
C VAL A 386 0.73 31.23 -4.98
N SER A 387 1.61 30.41 -5.56
CA SER A 387 2.44 30.84 -6.71
C SER A 387 1.59 31.31 -7.89
N LYS A 388 0.51 30.61 -8.24
CA LYS A 388 -0.41 31.01 -9.31
C LYS A 388 -1.01 32.40 -9.09
N VAL A 389 -1.42 32.72 -7.85
CA VAL A 389 -1.94 34.04 -7.50
C VAL A 389 -0.92 35.15 -7.77
N TYR A 390 0.37 34.90 -7.51
CA TYR A 390 1.42 35.89 -7.76
C TYR A 390 1.85 35.95 -9.24
N GLU A 391 1.85 34.82 -9.95
CA GLU A 391 2.11 34.77 -11.39
C GLU A 391 1.03 35.56 -12.18
N GLU A 392 -0.24 35.42 -11.79
CA GLU A 392 -1.35 36.17 -12.40
C GLU A 392 -1.20 37.68 -12.19
N LYS A 393 -0.86 38.11 -10.96
CA LYS A 393 -0.61 39.54 -10.66
C LYS A 393 0.54 40.12 -11.49
N LEU A 394 1.66 39.40 -11.59
CA LEU A 394 2.79 39.84 -12.40
C LEU A 394 2.45 39.88 -13.90
N GLY A 395 1.62 38.96 -14.38
CA GLY A 395 1.11 38.93 -15.74
C GLY A 395 0.22 40.14 -16.06
N GLU A 396 -0.67 40.51 -15.14
CA GLU A 396 -1.50 41.72 -15.26
C GLU A 396 -0.65 43.00 -15.30
N ASP A 397 0.34 43.13 -14.41
CA ASP A 397 1.23 44.30 -14.39
C ASP A 397 2.07 44.42 -15.67
N SER A 398 2.44 43.30 -16.29
CA SER A 398 3.18 43.27 -17.57
C SER A 398 2.37 43.69 -18.80
N LEU A 399 1.03 43.75 -18.69
CA LEU A 399 0.13 44.23 -19.74
C LEU A 399 -0.12 45.75 -19.67
N TYR A 400 0.24 46.39 -18.55
CA TYR A 400 0.08 47.84 -18.32
C TYR A 400 1.34 48.67 -18.61
N TYR A 401 2.49 48.01 -18.84
CA TYR A 401 3.73 48.61 -19.35
C TYR A 401 3.98 48.19 -20.80
#